data_AF-A0A645ESC0-F1
#
_entry.id   AF-A0A645ESC0-F1
#
_cell.length_a   1.000
_cell.length_b   1.000
_cell.length_c   1.000
_cell.angle_alpha   90.00
_cell.angle_beta   90.00
_cell.angle_gamma   90.00
#
_symmetry.space_group_name_H-M   'P 1'
#
loop_
_entity.id
_entity.type
_entity.pdbx_description
1 polymer ?
#
loop_
_entity_poly.entity_id
_entity_poly.type
_entity_poly.pdbx_seq_one_letter_code
_entity_poly.pdbx_strand_id
1 'polypeptide(L)' 'METAQLDPLHDEGQAYAQALLDSGVSAQYLEVKGAFHGFDLMRRSSVAKQCMVKRIAALRQVFFCAES' A
#
# COMPACT_ATOMS: atom_id res chain seq x y z
N MET A 1 -3.47 -2.85 0.18
CA MET A 1 -3.60 -2.03 1.38
C MET A 1 -2.22 -1.56 1.79
N GLU A 2 -2.08 -0.28 2.10
CA GLU A 2 -0.82 0.31 2.55
C GLU A 2 -1.08 1.12 3.81
N THR A 3 -0.27 0.92 4.85
CA THR A 3 -0.39 1.61 6.13
C THR A 3 0.92 2.33 6.46
N ALA A 4 0.84 3.41 7.23
CA ALA A 4 1.99 4.09 7.78
C ALA A 4 2.22 3.66 9.23
N GLN A 5 3.46 3.37 9.61
CA GLN A 5 3.79 2.84 10.95
C GLN A 5 3.39 3.79 12.10
N LEU A 6 3.44 5.10 11.85
CA LEU A 6 3.10 6.15 12.83
C LEU A 6 1.74 6.78 12.50
N ASP A 7 0.76 5.93 12.18
CA ASP A 7 -0.61 6.32 11.85
C ASP A 7 -1.58 5.74 12.90
N PRO A 8 -2.46 6.54 13.52
CA PRO A 8 -3.50 6.03 14.40
C PRO A 8 -4.40 4.96 13.74
N LEU A 9 -4.51 4.99 12.41
CA LEU A 9 -5.28 4.03 11.62
C LEU A 9 -4.47 2.79 11.19
N HIS A 10 -3.24 2.63 11.70
CA HIS A 10 -2.36 1.53 11.31
C HIS A 10 -3.00 0.15 11.52
N ASP A 11 -3.47 -0.11 12.75
CA ASP A 11 -3.93 -1.44 13.15
C ASP A 11 -5.25 -1.81 12.46
N GLU A 12 -6.16 -0.85 12.29
CA GLU A 12 -7.40 -1.07 11.51
C GLU A 12 -7.09 -1.35 10.04
N GLY A 13 -6.11 -0.66 9.46
CA GLY A 13 -5.69 -0.89 8.09
C GLY A 13 -5.06 -2.26 7.88
N GLN A 14 -4.23 -2.71 8.83
CA GLN A 14 -3.68 -4.06 8.85
C GLN A 14 -4.79 -5.11 8.99
N ALA A 15 -5.70 -4.92 9.94
CA ALA A 15 -6.81 -5.85 10.18
C ALA A 15 -7.71 -5.97 8.94
N TYR A 16 -7.99 -4.87 8.24
CA TYR A 16 -8.77 -4.90 7.01
C TYR A 16 -8.06 -5.65 5.88
N ALA A 17 -6.74 -5.46 5.73
CA ALA A 17 -5.96 -6.21 4.74
C ALA A 17 -6.00 -7.72 5.00
N GLN A 18 -5.90 -8.12 6.28
CA GLN A 18 -6.01 -9.52 6.67
C GLN A 18 -7.42 -10.06 6.39
N ALA A 19 -8.47 -9.31 6.74
CA ALA A 19 -9.85 -9.72 6.50
C ALA A 19 -10.16 -9.94 5.01
N LEU A 20 -9.57 -9.13 4.11
CA LEU A 20 -9.67 -9.36 2.66
C LEU A 20 -9.04 -10.70 2.25
N LEU A 21 -7.82 -10.98 2.73
CA LEU A 21 -7.12 -12.24 2.44
C LEU A 21 -7.88 -13.45 2.98
N ASP A 22 -8.38 -13.37 4.22
CA ASP A 22 -9.15 -14.42 4.86
C ASP A 22 -10.48 -14.69 4.13
N SER A 23 -11.03 -13.67 3.47
CA SER A 23 -12.22 -13.78 2.62
C SER A 23 -11.93 -14.31 1.21
N GLY A 24 -10.68 -14.69 0.92
CA GLY A 24 -10.26 -15.18 -0.39
C GLY A 24 -10.07 -14.09 -1.46
N VAL A 25 -10.09 -12.81 -1.07
CA VAL A 25 -9.81 -11.71 -2.00
C VAL A 25 -8.30 -11.62 -2.21
N SER A 26 -7.88 -11.63 -3.47
CA SER A 26 -6.48 -11.37 -3.82
C SER A 26 -6.10 -9.94 -3.45
N ALA A 27 -5.32 -9.79 -2.38
CA ALA A 27 -4.88 -8.51 -1.86
C ALA A 27 -3.38 -8.53 -1.55
N GLN A 28 -2.77 -7.35 -1.51
CA GLN A 28 -1.39 -7.15 -1.08
C GLN A 28 -1.39 -6.17 0.09
N TYR A 29 -0.56 -6.42 1.11
CA TYR A 29 -0.38 -5.53 2.26
C TYR A 29 1.07 -5.03 2.32
N LEU A 30 1.24 -3.74 2.61
CA LEU A 30 2.54 -3.12 2.82
C LEU A 30 2.48 -2.15 4.00
N GLU A 31 3.26 -2.41 5.04
CA GLU A 31 3.55 -1.44 6.10
C GLU A 31 4.73 -0.53 5.67
N VAL A 32 4.53 0.79 5.72
CA VAL A 32 5.56 1.79 5.43
C VAL A 32 6.20 2.24 6.74
N LYS A 33 7.35 1.65 7.06
CA LYS A 33 8.11 1.94 8.28
C LYS A 33 8.60 3.39 8.33
N GLY A 34 8.48 4.02 9.49
CA GLY A 34 8.86 5.41 9.74
C GLY A 34 7.98 6.47 9.07
N ALA A 35 6.93 6.08 8.35
CA ALA A 35 5.97 7.01 7.77
C ALA A 35 4.86 7.36 8.78
N PHE A 36 4.29 8.55 8.61
CA PHE A 36 3.13 9.05 9.34
C PHE A 36 1.92 9.17 8.39
N HIS A 37 0.73 9.39 8.95
CA HIS A 37 -0.49 9.58 8.17
C HIS A 37 -0.34 10.68 7.10
N GLY A 38 -0.65 10.36 5.85
CA GLY A 38 -0.56 11.33 4.74
C GLY A 38 0.87 11.65 4.27
N PHE A 39 1.88 10.83 4.62
CA PHE A 39 3.27 11.01 4.16
C PHE A 39 3.43 11.18 2.64
N ASP A 40 2.49 10.65 1.85
CA ASP A 40 2.46 10.78 0.39
C ASP A 40 2.31 12.22 -0.12
N LEU A 41 1.71 13.11 0.68
CA LEU A 41 1.60 14.52 0.35
C LEU A 41 2.98 15.20 0.25
N MET A 42 3.99 14.59 0.89
CA MET A 42 5.37 15.04 0.84
C MET A 42 6.03 14.60 -0.47
N ARG A 43 5.60 15.17 -1.60
CA ARG A 43 6.03 14.81 -2.97
C ARG A 43 7.54 14.78 -3.21
N ARG A 44 8.34 15.48 -2.38
CA ARG A 44 9.81 15.47 -2.46
C ARG A 44 10.45 14.32 -1.69
N SER A 45 9.73 13.70 -0.76
CA SER A 45 10.18 12.55 0.04
C SER A 45 10.53 11.37 -0.85
N SER A 46 11.67 10.72 -0.55
CA SER A 46 12.06 9.47 -1.19
C SER A 46 11.09 8.35 -0.88
N VAL A 47 10.56 8.30 0.35
CA VAL A 47 9.57 7.29 0.78
C VAL A 47 8.29 7.41 -0.04
N ALA A 48 7.72 8.62 -0.14
CA ALA A 48 6.51 8.88 -0.93
C ALA A 48 6.69 8.48 -2.41
N LYS A 49 7.84 8.83 -3.01
CA LYS A 49 8.15 8.44 -4.39
C LYS A 49 8.26 6.93 -4.56
N GLN A 50 8.90 6.22 -3.63
CA GLN A 50 9.03 4.77 -3.67
C GLN A 50 7.67 4.08 -3.55
N CYS A 51 6.81 4.51 -2.64
CA CYS A 51 5.44 3.96 -2.52
C CYS A 51 4.62 4.21 -3.79
N MET A 52 4.73 5.41 -4.38
CA MET A 52 4.08 5.71 -5.66
C MET A 52 4.52 4.76 -6.78
N VAL A 53 5.83 4.48 -6.90
CA VAL A 53 6.34 3.50 -7.88
C VAL A 53 5.75 2.11 -7.66
N LYS A 54 5.67 1.64 -6.40
CA LYS A 54 5.07 0.34 -6.06
C LYS A 54 3.61 0.27 -6.46
N ARG A 55 2.82 1.31 -6.18
CA ARG A 55 1.40 1.39 -6.57
C ARG A 55 1.22 1.34 -8.08
N ILE A 56 2.01 2.12 -8.82
CA ILE A 56 1.98 2.11 -10.29
C ILE A 56 2.34 0.71 -10.83
N ALA A 57 3.36 0.06 -10.26
CA ALA A 57 3.76 -1.28 -10.67
C ALA A 57 2.64 -2.31 -10.42
N ALA A 58 1.99 -2.27 -9.26
CA ALA A 58 0.86 -3.15 -8.95
C ALA A 58 -0.30 -2.97 -9.93
N LEU A 59 -0.68 -1.72 -10.24
CA LEU A 59 -1.72 -1.43 -11.23
C LEU A 59 -1.32 -1.91 -12.62
N ARG A 60 -0.06 -1.71 -13.03
CA ARG A 60 0.46 -2.20 -14.31
C ARG A 60 0.39 -3.72 -14.43
N GLN A 61 0.75 -4.43 -13.38
CA GLN A 61 0.70 -5.89 -13.36
C GLN A 61 -0.73 -6.40 -13.61
N VAL A 62 -1.73 -5.77 -12.99
CA VAL A 62 -3.13 -6.21 -13.11
C VAL A 62 -3.77 -5.79 -14.42
N PHE A 63 -3.55 -4.54 -14.87
CA PHE A 63 -4.28 -3.97 -16.00
C PHE A 63 -3.55 -4.05 -17.34
N PHE A 64 -2.23 -4.28 -17.34
CA PHE A 64 -1.41 -4.20 -18.55
C PHE A 64 -0.47 -5.39 -18.75
N CYS A 65 -0.39 -6.32 -17.79
CA CYS A 65 0.43 -7.53 -17.91
C CYS A 65 -0.41 -8.82 -18.04
N ALA A 66 -1.74 -8.71 -18.05
CA ALA A 66 -2.66 -9.80 -18.36
C ALA A 66 -2.91 -9.84 -19.89
N GLU A 67 -1.90 -10.23 -20.65
CA GLU A 67 -1.97 -10.97 -21.93
C GLU A 67 -0.54 -11.13 -22.49
N SER A 68 0.01 -12.33 -22.34
CA SER A 68 1.06 -12.97 -23.16
C SER A 68 0.99 -14.46 -22.92
#